data_AF-A0A1X1KQ65-F1
#
_entry.id   AF-A0A1X1KQ65-F1
#
_cell.length_a   1.000
_cell.length_b   1.000
_cell.length_c   1.000
_cell.angle_alpha   90.00
_cell.angle_beta   90.00
_cell.angle_gamma   90.00
#
_symmetry.space_group_name_H-M   'P 1'
#
loop_
_entity.id
_entity.type
_entity.pdbx_description
1 polymer ?
#
loop_
_entity_poly.entity_id
_entity_poly.type
_entity_poly.pdbx_seq_one_letter_code
_entity_poly.pdbx_strand_id
1 'polypeptide(L)'
;MTAFQQLPSSVLQTGAIFLSIIIEALPFVLIGSIVSGLIEVYITPDKVYHFLPRNRWGRIFFGTFVGMLFPSCECGIVPIINRFLEKKVPSYTAVPFLVTAPVINPIVLFATYSAFGNSFHVALLRALGSVVVAVIL
;
A
#
# COMPACT_ATOMS: atom_id res chain seq x y z
N MET A 1 -11.63 32.50 22.00
CA MET A 1 -12.46 31.27 22.02
C MET A 1 -13.85 31.46 21.40
N THR A 2 -14.26 32.69 21.00
CA THR A 2 -15.60 33.00 20.47
C THR A 2 -15.75 32.85 18.95
N ALA A 3 -14.65 32.81 18.18
CA ALA A 3 -14.70 32.71 16.72
C ALA A 3 -15.14 31.34 16.19
N PHE A 4 -14.84 30.25 16.92
CA PHE A 4 -15.22 28.89 16.52
C PHE A 4 -16.71 28.58 16.77
N GLN A 5 -17.39 29.34 17.62
CA GLN A 5 -18.80 29.14 17.96
C GLN A 5 -19.78 29.76 16.97
N GLN A 6 -19.31 30.66 16.09
CA GLN A 6 -20.14 31.29 15.05
C GLN A 6 -20.13 30.51 13.73
N LEU A 7 -19.33 29.45 13.63
CA LEU A 7 -19.26 28.62 12.44
C LEU A 7 -20.43 27.63 12.41
N PRO A 8 -21.07 27.42 11.24
CA PRO A 8 -22.11 26.42 11.10
C PRO A 8 -21.56 25.03 11.47
N SER A 9 -22.38 24.23 12.15
CA SER A 9 -22.00 22.91 12.69
C SER A 9 -21.43 21.97 11.62
N SER A 10 -21.87 22.10 10.37
CA SER A 10 -21.33 21.38 9.22
C SER A 10 -19.85 21.69 8.93
N VAL A 11 -19.41 22.94 9.11
CA VAL A 11 -18.02 23.36 8.88
C VAL A 11 -17.12 22.83 10.00
N LEU A 12 -17.59 22.88 11.24
CA LEU A 12 -16.88 22.30 12.38
C LEU A 12 -16.74 20.77 12.22
N GLN A 13 -17.79 20.10 11.78
CA GLN A 13 -17.78 18.65 11.55
C GLN A 13 -16.85 18.25 10.40
N THR A 14 -16.85 19.02 9.30
CA THR A 14 -15.91 18.80 8.19
C THR A 14 -14.46 18.99 8.64
N GLY A 15 -14.18 20.06 9.40
CA GLY A 15 -12.85 20.31 9.96
C GLY A 15 -12.39 19.21 10.90
N ALA A 16 -13.30 18.68 11.74
CA ALA A 16 -13.00 17.58 12.63
C ALA A 16 -12.66 16.27 11.87
N ILE A 17 -13.45 15.92 10.85
CA ILE A 17 -13.19 14.73 10.02
C ILE A 17 -11.84 14.88 9.28
N PHE A 18 -11.59 16.05 8.69
CA PHE A 18 -10.34 16.32 8.00
C PHE A 18 -9.13 16.19 8.92
N LEU A 19 -9.18 16.80 10.11
CA LEU A 19 -8.11 16.71 11.10
C LEU A 19 -7.92 15.26 11.57
N SER A 20 -9.01 14.51 11.74
CA SER A 20 -8.97 13.09 12.11
C SER A 20 -8.23 12.25 11.07
N ILE A 21 -8.51 12.45 9.78
CA ILE A 21 -7.85 11.73 8.69
C ILE A 21 -6.35 12.08 8.64
N ILE A 22 -5.98 13.35 8.84
CA ILE A 22 -4.56 13.75 8.89
C ILE A 22 -3.84 13.05 10.04
N ILE A 23 -4.40 13.12 11.25
CA ILE A 23 -3.79 12.54 12.44
C ILE A 23 -3.65 11.02 12.29
N GLU A 24 -4.63 10.36 11.66
CA GLU A 24 -4.59 8.92 11.39
C GLU A 24 -3.56 8.56 10.30
N ALA A 25 -3.47 9.34 9.21
CA ALA A 25 -2.57 9.05 8.09
C ALA A 25 -1.10 9.35 8.39
N LEU A 26 -0.82 10.40 9.18
CA LEU A 26 0.54 10.83 9.53
C LEU A 26 1.45 9.70 10.04
N PRO A 27 1.07 8.86 11.02
CA PRO A 27 1.94 7.78 11.51
C PRO A 27 2.29 6.78 10.40
N PHE A 28 1.35 6.43 9.52
CA PHE A 28 1.62 5.49 8.43
C PHE A 28 2.54 6.09 7.36
N VAL A 29 2.37 7.38 7.04
CA VAL A 29 3.26 8.09 6.10
C VAL A 29 4.67 8.21 6.69
N LEU A 30 4.80 8.51 7.99
CA LEU A 30 6.08 8.58 8.68
C LEU A 30 6.78 7.22 8.74
N ILE A 31 6.05 6.15 9.06
CA ILE A 31 6.61 4.79 9.03
C ILE A 31 7.04 4.43 7.59
N GLY A 32 6.20 4.73 6.59
CA GLY A 32 6.52 4.51 5.18
C GLY A 32 7.76 5.27 4.71
N SER A 33 7.96 6.51 5.17
CA SER A 33 9.15 7.29 4.84
C SER A 33 10.41 6.78 5.54
N ILE A 34 10.31 6.35 6.81
CA ILE A 34 11.42 5.69 7.52
C ILE A 34 11.82 4.40 6.82
N VAL A 35 10.85 3.56 6.46
CA VAL A 35 11.10 2.32 5.71
C VAL A 35 11.71 2.62 4.35
N SER A 36 11.24 3.66 3.65
CA SER A 36 11.84 4.13 2.40
C SER A 36 13.31 4.55 2.59
N GLY A 37 13.65 5.25 3.68
CA GLY A 37 15.03 5.58 4.05
C GLY A 37 15.88 4.35 4.40
N LEU A 38 15.30 3.34 5.07
CA LEU A 38 16.00 2.06 5.29
C LEU A 38 16.26 1.34 3.97
N ILE A 39 15.27 1.30 3.08
CA ILE A 39 15.42 0.76 1.72
C ILE A 39 16.54 1.52 1.00
N GLU A 40 16.58 2.85 1.11
CA GLU A 40 17.66 3.67 0.55
C GLU A 40 19.05 3.21 0.97
N VAL A 41 19.26 2.98 2.26
CA VAL A 41 20.57 2.63 2.83
C VAL A 41 20.92 1.15 2.61
N TYR A 42 19.96 0.23 2.82
CA TYR A 42 20.23 -1.21 2.87
C TYR A 42 20.11 -1.93 1.52
N ILE A 43 19.27 -1.42 0.60
CA ILE A 43 19.04 -2.03 -0.71
C ILE A 43 19.91 -1.31 -1.75
N THR A 44 21.00 -1.93 -2.19
CA THR A 44 21.80 -1.43 -3.32
C THR A 44 21.22 -1.91 -4.65
N PRO A 45 21.47 -1.20 -5.76
CA PRO A 45 21.02 -1.64 -7.09
C PRO A 45 21.49 -3.07 -7.41
N ASP A 46 22.70 -3.45 -7.02
CA ASP A 46 23.24 -4.81 -7.24
C ASP A 46 22.43 -5.88 -6.51
N LYS A 47 22.02 -5.62 -5.26
CA LYS A 47 21.15 -6.54 -4.50
C LYS A 47 19.78 -6.67 -5.16
N VAL A 48 19.22 -5.58 -5.66
CA VAL A 48 17.96 -5.58 -6.42
C VAL A 48 18.11 -6.47 -7.66
N TYR A 49 19.17 -6.28 -8.45
CA TYR A 49 19.42 -7.10 -9.65
C TYR A 49 19.66 -8.58 -9.35
N HIS A 50 20.25 -8.90 -8.20
CA HIS A 50 20.50 -10.29 -7.80
C HIS A 50 19.24 -10.98 -7.25
N PHE A 51 18.42 -10.26 -6.48
CA PHE A 51 17.18 -10.80 -5.92
C PHE A 51 16.03 -10.84 -6.93
N LEU A 52 15.97 -9.90 -7.87
CA LEU A 52 14.93 -9.93 -8.88
C LEU A 52 15.20 -11.06 -9.90
N PRO A 53 14.20 -11.91 -10.18
CA PRO A 53 14.33 -12.93 -11.20
C PRO A 53 14.64 -12.32 -12.57
N ARG A 54 15.32 -13.09 -13.43
CA ARG A 54 15.76 -12.64 -14.76
C ARG A 54 14.60 -12.47 -15.75
N ASN A 55 13.52 -13.23 -15.57
CA ASN A 55 12.36 -13.24 -16.46
C ASN A 55 11.33 -12.15 -16.09
N ARG A 56 10.75 -11.49 -17.10
CA ARG A 56 9.71 -10.46 -16.92
C ARG A 56 8.56 -10.95 -16.05
N TRP A 57 7.98 -12.10 -16.38
CA TRP A 57 6.88 -12.72 -15.63
C TRP A 57 7.27 -13.00 -14.18
N GLY A 58 8.47 -13.52 -13.94
CA GLY A 58 8.96 -13.78 -12.59
C GLY A 58 9.04 -12.50 -11.75
N ARG A 59 9.40 -11.38 -12.36
CA ARG A 59 9.48 -10.08 -11.67
C ARG A 59 8.11 -9.54 -11.29
N ILE A 60 7.11 -9.67 -12.17
CA ILE A 60 5.71 -9.32 -11.89
C ILE A 60 5.21 -10.14 -10.70
N PHE A 61 5.34 -11.47 -10.76
CA PHE A 61 4.92 -12.36 -9.68
C PHE A 61 5.66 -12.07 -8.37
N PHE A 62 6.96 -11.75 -8.44
CA PHE A 62 7.73 -11.36 -7.27
C PHE A 62 7.17 -10.07 -6.63
N GLY A 63 6.90 -9.04 -7.43
CA GLY A 63 6.28 -7.80 -6.96
C GLY A 63 4.91 -8.04 -6.32
N THR A 64 4.06 -8.82 -6.97
CA THR A 64 2.74 -9.22 -6.45
C THR A 64 2.83 -10.00 -5.13
N PHE A 65 3.76 -10.95 -5.03
CA PHE A 65 3.92 -11.79 -3.84
C PHE A 65 4.48 -11.01 -2.65
N VAL A 66 5.50 -10.19 -2.89
CA VAL A 66 6.06 -9.31 -1.86
C VAL A 66 5.01 -8.29 -1.41
N GLY A 67 4.20 -7.75 -2.34
CA GLY A 67 3.12 -6.83 -2.01
C GLY A 67 2.07 -7.48 -1.13
N MET A 68 1.59 -8.67 -1.48
CA MET A 68 0.64 -9.44 -0.67
C MET A 68 1.10 -9.62 0.80
N LEU A 69 2.40 -9.82 1.03
CA LEU A 69 2.96 -9.98 2.37
C LEU A 69 3.23 -8.66 3.08
N PHE A 70 3.23 -7.52 2.39
CA PHE A 70 3.62 -6.24 2.94
C PHE A 70 2.42 -5.48 3.49
N PRO A 71 2.26 -5.40 4.83
CA PRO A 71 1.07 -4.79 5.39
C PRO A 71 1.19 -3.27 5.34
N SER A 72 0.66 -2.65 4.29
CA SER A 72 0.69 -1.20 4.14
C SER A 72 -0.62 -0.64 3.62
N CYS A 73 -0.91 0.59 4.04
CA CYS A 73 -1.99 1.39 3.48
C CYS A 73 -1.49 2.19 2.26
N GLU A 74 -2.41 2.66 1.44
CA GLU A 74 -2.12 3.49 0.26
C GLU A 74 -1.27 4.73 0.60
N CYS A 75 -1.44 5.29 1.81
CA CYS A 75 -0.69 6.46 2.27
C CYS A 75 0.80 6.15 2.48
N GLY A 76 1.12 4.93 2.96
CA GLY A 76 2.50 4.53 3.30
C GLY A 76 3.27 3.92 2.12
N ILE A 77 2.57 3.36 1.13
CA ILE A 77 3.21 2.63 0.03
C ILE A 77 3.82 3.55 -1.04
N VAL A 78 3.26 4.75 -1.23
CA VAL A 78 3.73 5.74 -2.21
C VAL A 78 5.21 6.11 -2.02
N PRO A 79 5.69 6.53 -0.83
CA PRO A 79 7.11 6.88 -0.64
C PRO A 79 8.05 5.67 -0.82
N ILE A 80 7.59 4.46 -0.53
CA ILE A 80 8.36 3.22 -0.71
C ILE A 80 8.57 2.94 -2.21
N ILE A 81 7.52 3.10 -3.00
CA ILE A 81 7.55 2.79 -4.43
C ILE A 81 8.35 3.81 -5.21
N ASN A 82 8.22 5.10 -4.89
CA ASN A 82 9.08 6.12 -5.49
C ASN A 82 10.56 5.76 -5.30
N ARG A 83 10.94 5.29 -4.11
CA ARG A 83 12.32 4.86 -3.83
C ARG A 83 12.74 3.62 -4.60
N PHE A 84 11.85 2.65 -4.79
CA PHE A 84 12.12 1.49 -5.64
C PHE A 84 12.38 1.90 -7.10
N LEU A 85 11.57 2.81 -7.64
CA LEU A 85 11.75 3.33 -8.99
C LEU A 85 13.08 4.09 -9.14
N GLU A 86 13.46 4.90 -8.16
CA GLU A 86 14.77 5.58 -8.13
C GLU A 86 15.95 4.59 -8.12
N LYS A 87 15.78 3.42 -7.49
CA LYS A 87 16.77 2.33 -7.48
C LYS A 87 16.75 1.45 -8.73
N LYS A 88 16.07 1.87 -9.80
CA LYS A 88 15.96 1.16 -11.08
C LYS A 88 15.22 -0.19 -10.98
N VAL A 89 14.36 -0.36 -9.97
CA VAL A 89 13.39 -1.47 -10.00
C VAL A 89 12.48 -1.25 -11.20
N PRO A 90 12.26 -2.25 -12.07
CA PRO A 90 11.39 -2.09 -13.22
C PRO A 90 9.95 -1.72 -12.82
N SER A 91 9.32 -0.83 -13.57
CA SER A 91 7.95 -0.34 -13.29
C SER A 91 6.94 -1.48 -13.25
N TYR A 92 7.08 -2.47 -14.15
CA TYR A 92 6.25 -3.68 -14.17
C TYR A 92 6.45 -4.60 -12.96
N THR A 93 7.39 -4.32 -12.05
CA THR A 93 7.49 -4.98 -10.74
C THR A 93 6.90 -4.11 -9.64
N ALA A 94 7.19 -2.81 -9.69
CA ALA A 94 6.79 -1.84 -8.68
C ALA A 94 5.28 -1.55 -8.69
N VAL A 95 4.66 -1.51 -9.87
CA VAL A 95 3.21 -1.27 -10.02
C VAL A 95 2.37 -2.43 -9.49
N PRO A 96 2.67 -3.71 -9.83
CA PRO A 96 2.00 -4.84 -9.19
C PRO A 96 2.14 -4.85 -7.67
N PHE A 97 3.33 -4.48 -7.14
CA PHE A 97 3.57 -4.31 -5.71
C PHE A 97 2.68 -3.21 -5.11
N LEU A 98 2.54 -2.06 -5.79
CA LEU A 98 1.67 -0.94 -5.40
C LEU A 98 0.23 -1.36 -5.15
N VAL A 99 -0.32 -2.14 -6.09
CA VAL A 99 -1.72 -2.54 -6.08
C VAL A 99 -1.95 -3.64 -5.04
N THR A 100 -1.04 -4.59 -4.96
CA THR A 100 -1.25 -5.80 -4.17
C THR A 100 -1.05 -5.57 -2.66
N ALA A 101 -0.16 -4.65 -2.29
CA ALA A 101 0.13 -4.32 -0.89
C ALA A 101 -1.08 -3.87 -0.05
N PRO A 102 -1.91 -2.90 -0.49
CA PRO A 102 -3.11 -2.53 0.25
C PRO A 102 -4.29 -3.48 0.01
N VAL A 103 -4.36 -4.14 -1.16
CA VAL A 103 -5.58 -4.86 -1.56
C VAL A 103 -5.63 -6.30 -1.04
N ILE A 104 -4.49 -6.99 -1.04
CA ILE A 104 -4.36 -8.43 -0.70
C ILE A 104 -3.65 -8.65 0.64
N ASN A 105 -3.54 -7.60 1.45
CA ASN A 105 -3.00 -7.68 2.80
C ASN A 105 -3.81 -8.68 3.66
N PRO A 106 -3.15 -9.54 4.47
CA PRO A 106 -3.82 -10.46 5.37
C PRO A 106 -4.89 -9.82 6.27
N ILE A 107 -4.61 -8.61 6.79
CA ILE A 107 -5.56 -7.84 7.61
C ILE A 107 -6.80 -7.45 6.79
N VAL A 108 -6.61 -7.05 5.53
CA VAL A 108 -7.70 -6.63 4.63
C VAL A 108 -8.52 -7.82 4.16
N LEU A 109 -7.87 -8.95 3.88
CA LEU A 109 -8.57 -10.20 3.57
C LEU A 109 -9.38 -10.70 4.76
N PHE A 110 -8.85 -10.60 5.97
CA PHE A 110 -9.58 -10.96 7.19
C PHE A 110 -10.76 -10.01 7.45
N ALA A 111 -10.57 -8.71 7.25
CA ALA A 111 -11.65 -7.72 7.34
C ALA A 111 -12.75 -8.01 6.31
N THR A 112 -12.37 -8.35 5.08
CA THR A 112 -13.32 -8.75 4.01
C THR A 112 -14.08 -10.02 4.41
N TYR A 113 -13.38 -11.01 4.94
CA TYR A 113 -13.99 -12.26 5.40
C TYR A 113 -15.04 -12.01 6.51
N SER A 114 -14.70 -11.18 7.49
CA SER A 114 -15.60 -10.79 8.59
C SER A 114 -16.82 -10.00 8.07
N ALA A 115 -16.60 -9.03 7.17
CA ALA A 115 -17.65 -8.15 6.66
C ALA A 115 -18.71 -8.88 5.81
N PHE A 116 -18.32 -9.92 5.07
CA PHE A 116 -19.21 -10.68 4.18
C PHE A 116 -19.72 -11.99 4.81
N GLY A 117 -19.92 -12.01 6.13
CA GLY A 117 -20.57 -13.12 6.83
C GLY A 117 -19.78 -14.43 6.79
N ASN A 118 -18.46 -14.38 6.99
CA ASN A 118 -17.55 -15.54 6.92
C ASN A 118 -17.54 -16.26 5.55
N SER A 119 -17.95 -15.59 4.47
CA SER A 119 -17.87 -16.17 3.13
C SER A 119 -16.45 -16.11 2.59
N PHE A 120 -15.72 -17.22 2.70
CA PHE A 120 -14.36 -17.34 2.16
C PHE A 120 -14.29 -17.09 0.64
N HIS A 121 -15.41 -17.28 -0.06
CA HIS A 121 -15.53 -17.07 -1.49
C HIS A 121 -15.26 -15.61 -1.89
N VAL A 122 -15.78 -14.63 -1.13
CA VAL A 122 -15.60 -13.20 -1.46
C VAL A 122 -14.16 -12.76 -1.22
N ALA A 123 -13.55 -13.21 -0.12
CA ALA A 123 -12.14 -12.95 0.17
C ALA A 123 -11.22 -13.56 -0.91
N LEU A 124 -11.50 -14.79 -1.35
CA LEU A 124 -10.75 -15.45 -2.41
C LEU A 124 -10.91 -14.74 -3.76
N LEU A 125 -12.14 -14.36 -4.15
CA LEU A 125 -12.40 -13.61 -5.37
C LEU A 125 -11.68 -12.27 -5.38
N ARG A 126 -11.63 -11.57 -4.24
CA ARG A 126 -10.87 -10.32 -4.09
C ARG A 126 -9.38 -10.58 -4.28
N ALA A 127 -8.81 -11.59 -3.63
CA ALA A 127 -7.39 -11.92 -3.77
C ALA A 127 -7.03 -12.29 -5.21
N LEU A 128 -7.75 -13.24 -5.81
CA LEU A 128 -7.51 -13.71 -7.17
C LEU A 128 -7.73 -12.61 -8.21
N GLY A 129 -8.82 -11.84 -8.10
CA GLY A 129 -9.08 -10.72 -8.98
C GLY A 129 -7.97 -9.68 -8.93
N SER A 130 -7.43 -9.41 -7.73
CA SER A 130 -6.33 -8.46 -7.55
C SER A 130 -5.00 -8.98 -8.10
N VAL A 131 -4.72 -10.28 -7.98
CA VAL A 131 -3.56 -10.91 -8.64
C VAL A 131 -3.69 -10.82 -10.16
N VAL A 132 -4.87 -11.08 -10.72
CA VAL A 132 -5.13 -10.96 -12.16
C VAL A 132 -4.89 -9.53 -12.63
N VAL A 133 -5.44 -8.53 -11.94
CA VAL A 133 -5.21 -7.11 -12.25
C VAL A 133 -3.73 -6.77 -12.18
N ALA A 134 -3.02 -7.24 -11.14
CA ALA A 134 -1.59 -6.99 -10.96
C ALA A 134 -0.73 -7.65 -12.04
N VAL A 135 -1.16 -8.77 -12.64
CA VAL A 135 -0.44 -9.44 -13.73
C VAL A 135 -0.70 -8.78 -15.09
N ILE A 136 -1.86 -8.13 -15.26
CA ILE A 136 -2.24 -7.44 -16.50
C ILE A 136 -1.56 -6.06 -16.62
N LEU A 137 -1.33 -5.37 -15.49
CA LEU A 137 -0.63 -4.08 -15.39
C LEU A 137 0.86 -4.17 -15.73
#